data_AF-A0A9P4V4U2-F1
#
_entry.id   AF-A0A9P4V4U2-F1
#
_cell.length_a   1.000
_cell.length_b   1.000
_cell.length_c   1.000
_cell.angle_alpha   90.00
_cell.angle_beta   90.00
_cell.angle_gamma   90.00
#
_symmetry.space_group_name_H-M   'P 1'
#
loop_
_entity.id
_entity.type
_entity.pdbx_description
1 polymer ?
#
loop_
_entity_poly.entity_id
_entity_poly.type
_entity_poly.pdbx_seq_one_letter_code
_entity_poly.pdbx_strand_id
1 'polypeptide(L)'
;MVRVSSIVTILLSVAVGTQAAAFCQCLYADGSHCCVDDDAPGGCTAVCMNAVSVDGNKPCNAGGKYSKVSAWNGQFRTACK
;
A
#
# COMPACT_ATOMS: atom_id res chain seq x y z
N MET A 1 -38.41 23.17 31.44
CA MET A 1 -37.92 23.51 30.10
C MET A 1 -36.68 22.65 29.85
N VAL A 2 -36.86 21.47 29.26
CA VAL A 2 -35.79 20.48 29.06
C VAL A 2 -35.14 20.81 27.72
N ARG A 3 -33.82 20.98 27.73
CA ARG A 3 -33.04 21.58 26.63
C ARG A 3 -33.06 20.67 25.41
N VAL A 4 -33.91 20.98 24.43
CA VAL A 4 -34.02 20.27 23.14
C VAL A 4 -32.85 20.62 22.19
N SER A 5 -31.67 20.96 22.72
CA SER A 5 -30.50 21.33 21.92
C SER A 5 -29.45 20.22 21.84
N SER A 6 -29.84 18.96 22.02
CA SER A 6 -28.88 17.86 22.22
C SER A 6 -28.76 16.86 21.06
N ILE A 7 -29.36 17.10 19.88
CA ILE A 7 -29.40 16.05 18.82
C ILE A 7 -28.94 16.53 17.43
N VAL A 8 -28.56 17.80 17.26
CA VAL A 8 -28.23 18.34 15.93
C VAL A 8 -26.86 18.99 15.89
N THR A 9 -25.81 18.22 16.17
CA THR A 9 -24.49 18.48 15.60
C THR A 9 -23.88 17.14 15.25
N ILE A 10 -24.40 16.62 14.14
CA ILE A 10 -23.60 16.13 13.02
C ILE A 10 -22.57 15.11 13.48
N LEU A 11 -22.99 13.86 13.40
CA LEU A 11 -22.16 12.74 13.01
C LEU A 11 -21.18 13.23 11.94
N LEU A 12 -20.02 13.70 12.36
CA LEU A 12 -18.91 14.00 11.48
C LEU A 12 -18.42 12.63 11.06
N SER A 13 -19.08 12.10 10.05
CA SER A 13 -18.61 11.02 9.21
C SER A 13 -17.21 11.42 8.77
N VAL A 14 -16.21 11.01 9.53
CA VAL A 14 -14.87 10.87 9.01
C VAL A 14 -14.96 9.67 8.07
N ALA A 15 -15.54 9.92 6.89
CA ALA A 15 -15.08 9.29 5.68
C ALA A 15 -13.61 9.74 5.57
N VAL A 16 -12.74 9.05 6.32
CA VAL A 16 -11.34 8.95 5.92
C VAL A 16 -11.49 8.22 4.59
N GLY A 17 -11.61 8.99 3.51
CA GLY A 17 -11.48 8.48 2.17
C GLY A 17 -10.26 7.59 2.24
N THR A 18 -10.43 6.34 1.83
CA THR A 18 -9.34 5.40 1.66
C THR A 18 -8.37 6.10 0.72
N GLN A 19 -7.42 6.85 1.30
CA GLN A 19 -6.24 7.29 0.62
C GLN A 19 -5.53 5.98 0.38
N ALA A 20 -5.86 5.34 -0.73
CA ALA A 20 -5.08 4.24 -1.26
C ALA A 20 -3.74 4.87 -1.64
N ALA A 21 -2.91 5.16 -0.64
CA ALA A 21 -1.49 4.97 -0.77
C ALA A 21 -1.37 3.49 -1.13
N ALA A 22 -1.39 3.25 -2.44
CA ALA A 22 -1.41 1.95 -3.04
C ALA A 22 0.05 1.50 -3.04
N PHE A 23 0.50 0.90 -1.96
CA PHE A 23 1.85 0.36 -1.95
C PHE A 23 1.90 -0.80 -2.95
N CYS A 24 2.96 -0.80 -3.75
CA CYS A 24 3.26 -1.82 -4.71
C CYS A 24 4.01 -2.94 -4.01
N GLN A 25 3.31 -4.04 -3.69
CA GLN A 25 3.94 -5.25 -3.20
C GLN A 25 4.49 -6.05 -4.37
N CYS A 26 5.79 -5.98 -4.61
CA CYS A 26 6.47 -6.79 -5.60
C CYS A 26 6.55 -8.24 -5.13
N LEU A 27 6.36 -9.16 -6.07
CA LEU A 27 6.28 -10.58 -5.82
C LEU A 27 7.46 -11.31 -6.46
N TYR A 28 7.83 -12.45 -5.89
CA TYR A 28 8.69 -13.42 -6.55
C TYR A 28 7.95 -14.17 -7.66
N ALA A 29 8.69 -14.90 -8.52
CA ALA A 29 8.09 -15.72 -9.58
C ALA A 29 7.06 -16.73 -9.03
N ASP A 30 7.33 -17.30 -7.86
CA ASP A 30 6.43 -18.22 -7.14
C ASP A 30 5.19 -17.50 -6.54
N GLY A 31 5.17 -16.17 -6.54
CA GLY A 31 4.08 -15.35 -6.03
C GLY A 31 4.18 -14.98 -4.55
N SER A 32 5.24 -15.40 -3.85
CA SER A 32 5.51 -14.92 -2.49
C SER A 32 5.94 -13.45 -2.45
N HIS A 33 5.80 -12.83 -1.28
CA HIS A 33 6.19 -11.44 -1.04
C HIS A 33 7.71 -11.26 -1.19
N CYS A 34 8.12 -10.33 -2.04
CA CYS A 34 9.53 -9.93 -2.18
C CYS A 34 9.84 -8.66 -1.39
N CYS A 35 9.22 -7.55 -1.78
CA CYS A 35 9.38 -6.24 -1.15
C CYS A 35 8.19 -5.34 -1.48
N VAL A 36 8.09 -4.19 -0.83
CA VAL A 36 7.11 -3.15 -1.12
C VAL A 36 7.79 -1.84 -1.47
N ASP A 37 7.13 -1.09 -2.34
CA ASP A 37 7.49 0.29 -2.67
C ASP A 37 6.22 1.14 -2.70
N ASP A 38 6.36 2.46 -2.69
CA ASP A 38 5.24 3.36 -2.88
C ASP A 38 4.71 3.29 -4.34
N ASP A 39 3.46 3.66 -4.59
CA ASP A 39 2.95 3.76 -5.97
C ASP A 39 3.73 4.87 -6.70
N ALA A 40 4.76 4.50 -7.44
CA ALA A 40 5.47 5.44 -8.30
C ALA A 40 4.56 5.86 -9.47
N PRO A 41 4.72 7.07 -10.03
CA PRO A 41 3.89 7.57 -11.12
C PRO A 41 3.90 6.72 -12.40
N GLY A 42 4.85 5.77 -12.54
CA GLY A 42 4.90 4.77 -13.61
C GLY A 42 4.08 3.50 -13.36
N GLY A 43 3.44 3.37 -12.19
CA GLY A 43 2.64 2.22 -11.76
C GLY A 43 3.46 1.04 -11.24
N CYS A 44 2.81 0.19 -10.44
CA CYS A 44 3.46 -0.95 -9.77
C CYS A 44 4.13 -1.95 -10.71
N THR A 45 3.66 -2.09 -11.95
CA THR A 45 4.33 -2.96 -12.93
C THR A 45 5.76 -2.47 -13.19
N ALA A 46 5.92 -1.17 -13.45
CA ALA A 46 7.22 -0.57 -13.76
C ALA A 46 8.16 -0.62 -12.55
N VAL A 47 7.62 -0.37 -11.35
CA VAL A 47 8.34 -0.50 -10.08
C VAL A 47 8.85 -1.93 -9.88
N CYS A 48 7.97 -2.93 -10.04
CA CYS A 48 8.30 -4.32 -9.78
C CYS A 48 9.05 -5.03 -10.92
N MET A 49 9.30 -4.35 -12.06
CA MET A 49 10.07 -4.91 -13.17
C MET A 49 11.53 -5.17 -12.77
N ASN A 50 12.13 -4.24 -12.04
CA ASN A 50 13.54 -4.31 -11.63
C ASN A 50 13.72 -4.25 -10.10
N ALA A 51 12.64 -4.40 -9.33
CA ALA A 51 12.68 -4.31 -7.87
C ALA A 51 13.62 -5.36 -7.27
N VAL A 52 14.45 -4.91 -6.33
CA VAL A 52 15.32 -5.77 -5.53
C VAL A 52 14.99 -5.57 -4.05
N SER A 53 14.87 -6.66 -3.30
CA SER A 53 14.66 -6.56 -1.84
C SER A 53 15.90 -6.00 -1.15
N VAL A 54 15.74 -5.02 -0.25
CA VAL A 54 16.85 -4.43 0.51
C VAL A 54 17.49 -5.41 1.50
N ASP A 55 16.71 -6.32 2.09
CA ASP A 55 17.20 -7.29 3.09
C ASP A 55 18.10 -8.36 2.47
N GLY A 56 17.81 -8.76 1.23
CA GLY A 56 18.45 -9.91 0.60
C GLY A 56 19.33 -9.59 -0.60
N ASN A 57 19.27 -8.35 -1.13
CA ASN A 57 19.78 -8.00 -2.47
C ASN A 57 19.31 -8.98 -3.56
N LYS A 58 18.17 -9.65 -3.34
CA LYS A 58 17.61 -10.61 -4.28
C LYS A 58 16.62 -9.91 -5.20
N PRO A 59 16.77 -10.03 -6.53
CA PRO A 59 15.80 -9.47 -7.45
C PRO A 59 14.47 -10.18 -7.27
N CYS A 60 13.37 -9.42 -7.30
CA CYS A 60 12.03 -9.99 -7.20
C CYS A 60 11.68 -10.86 -8.43
N ASN A 61 12.45 -10.79 -9.52
CA ASN A 61 12.45 -11.71 -10.68
C ASN A 61 11.09 -12.30 -11.06
N ALA A 62 10.08 -11.42 -11.21
CA ALA A 62 8.74 -11.80 -11.62
C ALA A 62 8.24 -10.96 -12.81
N GLY A 63 9.14 -10.25 -13.51
CA GLY A 63 8.80 -9.47 -14.70
C GLY A 63 7.71 -8.42 -14.45
N GLY A 64 7.74 -7.73 -13.30
CA GLY A 64 6.73 -6.74 -12.97
C GLY A 64 5.49 -7.29 -12.28
N LYS A 65 5.50 -8.52 -11.75
CA LYS A 65 4.38 -9.06 -10.95
C LYS A 65 4.26 -8.32 -9.61
N TYR A 66 3.08 -7.78 -9.34
CA TYR A 66 2.79 -7.04 -8.12
C TYR A 66 1.42 -7.38 -7.54
N SER A 67 1.23 -7.02 -6.28
CA SER A 67 -0.07 -6.90 -5.62
C SER A 67 -0.19 -5.50 -5.04
N LYS A 68 -1.37 -4.88 -5.15
CA LYS A 68 -1.61 -3.58 -4.51
C LYS A 68 -2.05 -3.81 -3.08
N VAL A 69 -1.34 -3.20 -2.14
CA VAL A 69 -1.65 -3.27 -0.72
C VAL A 69 -1.88 -1.88 -0.15
N SER A 70 -2.64 -1.80 0.94
CA SER A 70 -2.82 -0.54 1.66
C SER A 70 -1.53 -0.16 2.40
N ALA A 71 -1.37 1.12 2.71
CA ALA A 71 -0.30 1.62 3.57
C ALA A 71 -0.12 0.82 4.85
N TRP A 72 -1.23 0.45 5.49
CA TRP A 72 -1.20 -0.35 6.71
C TRP A 72 -0.54 -1.72 6.51
N ASN A 73 -0.79 -2.37 5.37
CA ASN A 73 -0.18 -3.66 5.04
C ASN A 73 1.27 -3.53 4.55
N GLY A 74 1.65 -2.39 3.98
CA GLY A 74 3.00 -2.10 3.47
C GLY A 74 3.99 -1.61 4.55
N GLN A 75 3.52 -0.92 5.60
CA GLN A 75 4.38 -0.21 6.56
C GLN A 75 5.44 -1.08 7.27
N PHE A 76 5.18 -2.37 7.46
CA PHE A 76 6.08 -3.29 8.19
C PHE A 76 6.75 -4.33 7.27
N ARG A 77 6.70 -4.10 5.96
CA ARG A 77 7.27 -5.01 4.97
C ARG A 77 8.63 -4.50 4.50
N THR A 78 9.48 -5.42 4.06
CA THR A 78 10.79 -5.09 3.48
C THR A 78 10.63 -4.15 2.28
N ALA A 79 11.37 -3.04 2.28
CA ALA A 79 11.35 -2.07 1.18
C ALA A 79 12.05 -2.60 -0.08
N CYS A 80 11.68 -2.07 -1.25
CA CYS A 80 12.38 -2.30 -2.50
C CYS A 80 13.53 -1.28 -2.70
N LYS A 81 14.49 -1.63 -3.55
CA LYS A 81 15.49 -0.73 -4.13
C LYS A 81 15.56 -0.89 -5.65
#